data_AF-A0A837P0B1-F1
#
_entry.id   AF-A0A837P0B1-F1
#
_cell.length_a   1.000
_cell.length_b   1.000
_cell.length_c   1.000
_cell.angle_alpha   90.00
_cell.angle_beta   90.00
_cell.angle_gamma   90.00
#
_symmetry.space_group_name_H-M   'P 1'
#
loop_
_entity.id
_entity.type
_entity.pdbx_description
1 polymer ?
#
loop_
_entity_poly.entity_id
_entity_poly.type
_entity_poly.pdbx_seq_one_letter_code
_entity_poly.pdbx_strand_id
1 'polypeptide(L)' 'MPKLSQIIKARSPQTPIIALSGESGQHELDMISKLMDGRLEKPTSLKALQHVLDNWLKKDMRANVSKETQSED' A
#
# COMPACT_ATOMS: atom_id res chain seq x y z
N MET A 1 12.16 10.71 -15.56
CA MET A 1 11.00 11.28 -14.83
C MET A 1 10.55 10.29 -13.76
N PRO A 2 10.38 10.71 -12.48
CA PRO A 2 9.92 9.82 -11.42
C PRO A 2 8.47 9.40 -11.64
N LYS A 3 8.11 8.18 -11.23
CA LYS A 3 6.72 7.71 -11.25
C LYS A 3 5.91 8.40 -10.14
N LEU A 4 4.60 8.55 -10.36
CA LEU A 4 3.70 9.20 -9.40
C LEU A 4 3.79 8.61 -7.99
N SER A 5 3.91 7.27 -7.86
CA SER A 5 4.07 6.62 -6.56
C SER A 5 5.30 7.10 -5.80
N GLN A 6 6.41 7.34 -6.48
CA GLN A 6 7.65 7.82 -5.87
C GLN A 6 7.50 9.27 -5.37
N ILE A 7 6.77 10.11 -6.12
CA ILE A 7 6.48 11.49 -5.71
C ILE A 7 5.60 11.50 -4.46
N ILE A 8 4.56 10.68 -4.43
CA ILE A 8 3.66 10.56 -3.27
C ILE A 8 4.45 10.08 -2.06
N LYS A 9 5.23 9.00 -2.18
CA LYS A 9 6.05 8.46 -1.09
C LYS A 9 7.11 9.45 -0.59
N ALA A 10 7.69 10.28 -1.46
CA ALA A 10 8.64 11.30 -1.05
C ALA A 10 8.00 12.40 -0.18
N ARG A 11 6.71 12.69 -0.38
CA ARG A 11 5.96 13.71 0.37
C ARG A 11 5.24 13.16 1.59
N SER A 12 4.72 11.94 1.48
CA SER A 12 4.00 11.23 2.54
C SER A 12 4.40 9.74 2.53
N PRO A 13 5.52 9.38 3.17
CA PRO A 13 6.04 8.01 3.16
C PRO A 13 5.06 6.97 3.72
N GLN A 14 4.22 7.39 4.66
CA GLN A 14 3.28 6.53 5.37
C GLN A 14 1.96 6.33 4.62
N THR A 15 1.65 7.16 3.61
CA THR A 15 0.42 6.97 2.83
C THR A 15 0.52 5.67 2.01
N PRO A 16 -0.38 4.69 2.22
CA PRO A 16 -0.40 3.48 1.42
C PRO A 16 -0.90 3.79 0.00
N ILE A 17 -0.22 3.23 -0.99
CA ILE A 17 -0.53 3.36 -2.42
C ILE A 17 -0.87 1.96 -2.95
N ILE A 18 -2.11 1.79 -3.40
CA ILE A 18 -2.60 0.52 -3.95
C ILE A 18 -2.85 0.69 -5.45
N ALA A 19 -2.19 -0.12 -6.27
CA ALA A 19 -2.45 -0.16 -7.71
C ALA A 19 -3.81 -0.80 -8.00
N LEU A 20 -4.53 -0.31 -9.01
CA LEU A 20 -5.72 -0.98 -9.56
C LEU A 20 -5.45 -1.37 -11.01
N SER A 21 -5.09 -2.64 -11.28
CA SER A 21 -4.65 -3.09 -12.62
C SER A 21 -5.20 -4.46 -13.03
N GLY A 22 -5.53 -4.63 -14.32
CA GLY A 22 -6.11 -5.88 -14.88
C GLY A 22 -5.29 -6.50 -16.00
N GLU A 23 -4.81 -5.69 -16.95
CA GLU A 23 -4.09 -6.16 -18.14
C GLU A 23 -2.57 -6.05 -18.00
N SER A 24 -2.08 -6.01 -16.76
CA SER A 24 -0.65 -5.82 -16.51
C SER A 24 0.15 -7.08 -16.81
N GLY A 25 1.13 -6.96 -17.69
CA GLY A 25 2.15 -7.99 -17.90
C GLY A 25 3.13 -8.11 -16.71
N GLN A 26 3.94 -9.16 -16.70
CA GLN A 26 4.84 -9.47 -15.58
C GLN A 26 5.73 -8.29 -15.18
N HIS A 27 6.31 -7.59 -16.16
CA HIS A 27 7.15 -6.42 -15.89
C HIS A 27 6.40 -5.30 -15.13
N GLU A 28 5.13 -5.06 -15.45
CA GLU A 28 4.33 -4.08 -14.72
C GLU A 28 4.00 -4.54 -13.31
N LEU A 29 3.70 -5.82 -13.12
CA LEU A 29 3.47 -6.41 -11.80
C LEU A 29 4.72 -6.30 -10.92
N ASP A 30 5.90 -6.53 -11.48
CA ASP A 30 7.18 -6.37 -10.80
C ASP A 30 7.42 -4.90 -10.41
N MET A 31 7.05 -3.96 -11.27
CA MET A 31 7.16 -2.53 -10.95
C MET A 31 6.16 -2.10 -9.88
N ILE A 32 4.93 -2.62 -9.91
CA ILE A 32 3.91 -2.35 -8.89
C ILE A 32 4.40 -2.84 -7.53
N SER A 33 4.86 -4.09 -7.44
CA SER A 33 5.35 -4.67 -6.18
C SER A 33 6.57 -3.95 -5.60
N LYS A 34 7.43 -3.36 -6.46
CA LYS A 34 8.60 -2.60 -6.02
C LYS A 34 8.27 -1.18 -5.53
N LEU A 35 7.22 -0.55 -6.05
CA LEU A 35 7.00 0.89 -5.89
C LEU A 35 5.74 1.24 -5.11
N MET A 36 4.83 0.29 -4.95
CA MET A 36 3.54 0.47 -4.32
C MET A 36 3.36 -0.56 -3.22
N ASP A 37 2.40 -0.32 -2.35
CA ASP A 37 2.21 -1.13 -1.16
C ASP A 37 1.27 -2.32 -1.40
N GLY A 38 0.45 -2.25 -2.45
CA GLY A 38 -0.42 -3.35 -2.83
C GLY A 38 -0.99 -3.21 -4.23
N ARG A 39 -1.77 -4.21 -4.62
CA ARG A 39 -2.47 -4.28 -5.91
C ARG A 39 -3.88 -4.84 -5.70
N LEU A 40 -4.83 -4.25 -6.39
CA LEU A 40 -6.19 -4.72 -6.58
C LEU A 40 -6.34 -5.10 -8.06
N GLU A 41 -6.65 -6.35 -8.33
CA GLU A 41 -6.80 -6.86 -9.70
C GLU A 41 -8.15 -6.47 -10.31
N LYS A 42 -8.18 -6.14 -11.59
CA LYS A 42 -9.44 -5.96 -12.35
C LYS A 42 -9.82 -7.26 -13.10
N PRO A 43 -11.12 -7.59 -13.24
CA PRO A 43 -12.24 -6.92 -12.59
C PRO A 43 -12.17 -7.10 -11.07
N THR A 44 -12.51 -6.03 -10.35
CA THR A 44 -12.46 -6.02 -8.88
C THR A 44 -13.86 -6.13 -8.28
N SER A 45 -13.93 -6.37 -6.98
CA SER A 45 -15.18 -6.41 -6.22
C SER A 45 -15.08 -5.57 -4.95
N LEU A 46 -16.22 -5.15 -4.40
CA LEU A 46 -16.28 -4.51 -3.09
C LEU A 46 -15.65 -5.39 -2.00
N LYS A 47 -15.80 -6.72 -2.09
CA LYS A 47 -15.17 -7.66 -1.17
C LYS A 47 -13.64 -7.62 -1.25
N ALA A 48 -13.10 -7.57 -2.46
CA ALA A 48 -11.66 -7.47 -2.67
C ALA A 48 -11.10 -6.13 -2.16
N LEU A 49 -11.83 -5.03 -2.38
CA LEU A 49 -11.48 -3.73 -1.82
C LEU A 49 -11.51 -3.74 -0.28
N GLN A 50 -12.56 -4.28 0.32
CA GLN A 50 -12.69 -4.37 1.78
C GLN A 50 -11.53 -5.16 2.38
N HIS A 51 -11.13 -6.27 1.75
CA HIS A 51 -9.99 -7.06 2.21
C HIS A 51 -8.68 -6.26 2.18
N VAL A 52 -8.45 -5.47 1.14
CA VAL A 52 -7.27 -4.59 1.06
C VAL A 52 -7.32 -3.51 2.15
N LEU A 53 -8.46 -2.84 2.32
CA LEU A 53 -8.63 -1.80 3.34
C LEU A 53 -8.41 -2.34 4.76
N ASP A 54 -9.00 -3.49 5.07
CA ASP A 54 -8.82 -4.16 6.36
C ASP A 54 -7.36 -4.47 6.64
N ASN A 55 -6.61 -4.93 5.64
CA ASN A 55 -5.19 -5.25 5.79
C ASN A 55 -4.35 -4.01 6.08
N TRP A 56 -4.67 -2.86 5.47
CA TRP A 56 -3.93 -1.61 5.66
C TRP A 56 -4.31 -0.88 6.95
N LEU A 57 -5.59 -0.75 7.25
CA LEU A 57 -6.07 -0.09 8.47
C LEU A 57 -5.65 -0.85 9.73
N LYS A 58 -5.68 -2.20 9.70
CA LYS A 58 -5.19 -3.00 10.85
C LYS A 58 -3.68 -2.93 11.02
N LYS A 59 -2.93 -2.71 9.94
CA LYS A 59 -1.47 -2.60 9.98
C LYS A 59 -1.02 -1.28 10.62
N ASP A 60 -1.72 -0.18 10.35
CA ASP A 60 -1.46 1.12 11.00
C ASP A 60 -1.71 1.06 12.51
N MET A 61 -2.75 0.34 12.96
CA MET A 61 -3.01 0.17 14.40
C MET A 61 -1.87 -0.58 15.11
N ARG A 62 -1.28 -1.61 14.49
CA ARG A 62 -0.15 -2.35 15.08
C ARG A 62 1.14 -1.53 15.11
N ALA A 63 1.37 -0.69 14.10
CA ALA A 63 2.53 0.19 14.05
C ALA A 63 2.49 1.28 15.13
N ASN A 64 1.29 1.75 15.51
CA ASN A 64 1.13 2.75 16.56
C ASN A 64 1.27 2.18 17.98
N VAL A 65 0.74 0.98 18.24
CA VAL A 65 0.90 0.29 19.55
C VAL A 65 2.36 -0.02 19.88
N SER A 66 3.20 -0.24 18.85
CA SER A 66 4.62 -0.52 19.03
C SER A 66 5.46 0.71 19.39
N LYS A 67 4.92 1.93 19.28
CA LYS A 67 5.63 3.18 19.60
C LYS A 67 5.38 3.69 21.01
N GLU A 68 4.28 3.29 21.66
CA GLU A 68 3.93 3.73 23.02
C GLU A 68 4.67 2.97 24.13
N THR A 69 5.38 1.88 23.80
CA THR A 69 6.10 1.03 24.78
C THR A 69 7.61 1.32 24.89
N GLN A 70 8.10 2.38 24.26
CA GLN A 70 9.50 2.84 24.38
C GLN A 70 9.53 4.35 24.70
N SER A 71 8.96 4.75 25.84
CA SER A 71 9.09 6.11 26.38
C SER A 71 8.87 6.12 27.89
N GLU A 72 9.44 5.15 28.60
CA GLU A 72 9.64 5.22 30.05
C GLU A 72 11.02 4.60 30.35
N ASP A 73 12.04 5.45 30.33
CA ASP A 73 13.30 5.31 31.08
C ASP A 73 13.70 6.70 31.59
#